data_AF-A0A6P1A361-F1
#
_entry.id   AF-A0A6P1A361-F1
#
_cell.length_a   1.000
_cell.length_b   1.000
_cell.length_c   1.000
_cell.angle_alpha   90.00
_cell.angle_beta   90.00
_cell.angle_gamma   90.00
#
_symmetry.space_group_name_H-M   'P 1'
#
loop_
_entity.id
_entity.type
_entity.pdbx_description
1 polymer ?
#
loop_
_entity_poly.entity_id
_entity_poly.type
_entity_poly.pdbx_seq_one_letter_code
_entity_poly.pdbx_strand_id
1 'polypeptide(L)'
;NPSNPSNPSNPSNPSNPSNPSNPSNPSSTDEWTKLEDKGLSAIYKLKQNEDVDNFKEVLKLFEQNKNNYQGQKEFEELFSELTRRYSQDVLALSGEPGVRKGIEKLEEIQQRLDDHFDIESLPEDDKIAQEYKDVTALIKRMRTSLKSNN
;
A
#
# COMPACT_ATOMS: atom_id res chain seq x y z
N ASN A 1 28.41 58.62 -29.42
CA ASN A 1 28.75 57.24 -29.03
C ASN A 1 27.91 56.87 -27.82
N PRO A 2 26.73 56.24 -27.97
CA PRO A 2 25.99 55.73 -26.83
C PRO A 2 26.43 54.28 -26.56
N SER A 3 26.82 54.01 -25.32
CA SER A 3 27.20 52.68 -24.84
C SER A 3 25.99 51.76 -24.81
N ASN A 4 26.12 50.57 -25.40
CA ASN A 4 25.13 49.50 -25.31
C ASN A 4 25.04 48.98 -23.86
N PRO A 5 23.83 48.73 -23.32
CA PRO A 5 23.69 48.06 -22.03
C PRO A 5 23.99 46.56 -22.17
N SER A 6 24.77 46.02 -21.24
CA SER A 6 25.05 44.58 -21.15
C SER A 6 23.78 43.81 -20.74
N ASN A 7 23.47 42.72 -21.46
CA ASN A 7 22.41 41.79 -21.08
C ASN A 7 22.72 41.12 -19.73
N PRO A 8 21.71 40.88 -18.87
CA PRO A 8 21.88 40.12 -17.65
C PRO A 8 22.08 38.63 -17.97
N SER A 9 22.99 37.98 -17.24
CA SER A 9 23.21 36.53 -17.31
C SER A 9 22.00 35.77 -16.74
N ASN A 10 21.61 34.69 -17.41
CA ASN A 10 20.57 33.78 -16.91
C ASN A 10 20.99 33.16 -15.56
N PRO A 11 20.06 32.99 -14.61
CA PRO A 11 20.33 32.28 -13.37
C PRO A 11 20.56 30.79 -13.66
N SER A 12 21.55 30.20 -12.99
CA SER A 12 21.81 28.76 -13.02
C SER A 12 20.62 27.99 -12.44
N ASN A 13 20.24 26.88 -13.09
CA ASN A 13 19.24 25.96 -12.56
C ASN A 13 19.67 25.42 -11.17
N PRO A 14 18.75 25.29 -10.21
CA PRO A 14 19.05 24.67 -8.94
C PRO A 14 19.40 23.18 -9.14
N SER A 15 20.39 22.70 -8.39
CA SER A 15 20.73 21.29 -8.34
C SER A 15 19.54 20.49 -7.81
N ASN A 16 19.20 19.37 -8.46
CA ASN A 16 18.22 18.43 -7.94
C ASN A 16 18.66 17.97 -6.54
N PRO A 17 17.74 17.89 -5.56
CA PRO A 17 18.06 17.32 -4.26
C PRO A 17 18.42 15.84 -4.44
N SER A 18 19.51 15.43 -3.78
CA SER A 18 19.89 14.02 -3.69
C SER A 18 18.74 13.22 -3.08
N ASN A 19 18.40 12.08 -3.69
CA ASN A 19 17.47 11.12 -3.07
C ASN A 19 17.96 10.79 -1.65
N PRO A 20 17.07 10.76 -0.64
CA PRO A 20 17.45 10.32 0.68
C PRO A 20 17.94 8.87 0.61
N SER A 21 19.05 8.59 1.30
CA SER A 21 19.54 7.23 1.49
C SER A 21 18.44 6.36 2.08
N ASN A 22 18.28 5.13 1.56
CA ASN A 22 17.38 4.14 2.14
C ASN A 22 17.66 4.01 3.65
N PRO A 23 16.63 4.05 4.52
CA PRO A 23 16.84 3.72 5.92
C PRO A 23 17.32 2.27 6.03
N SER A 24 18.30 2.07 6.90
CA SER A 24 18.76 0.73 7.29
C SER A 24 17.58 -0.10 7.78
N ASN A 25 17.60 -1.40 7.48
CA ASN A 25 16.63 -2.38 7.96
C ASN A 25 16.32 -2.15 9.45
N PRO A 26 15.06 -1.99 9.87
CA PRO A 26 14.72 -1.80 11.27
C PRO A 26 15.04 -3.09 12.03
N SER A 27 16.20 -3.09 12.69
CA SER A 27 16.70 -4.22 13.48
C SER A 27 16.11 -4.27 14.91
N SER A 28 14.93 -3.70 15.12
CA SER A 28 14.35 -3.53 16.46
C SER A 28 12.93 -4.07 16.51
N THR A 29 12.71 -5.15 17.28
CA THR A 29 11.39 -5.69 17.61
C THR A 29 10.39 -4.59 17.99
N ASP A 30 10.84 -3.55 18.68
CA ASP A 30 10.03 -2.41 19.11
C ASP A 30 9.40 -1.57 17.99
N GLU A 31 10.03 -1.49 16.81
CA GLU A 31 9.49 -0.70 15.69
C GLU A 31 8.39 -1.47 14.95
N TRP A 32 8.60 -2.77 14.76
CA TRP A 32 7.58 -3.65 14.22
C TRP A 32 6.35 -3.69 15.14
N THR A 33 6.52 -3.94 16.44
CA THR A 33 5.38 -4.00 17.38
C THR A 33 4.53 -2.72 17.33
N LYS A 34 5.16 -1.54 17.27
CA LYS A 34 4.43 -0.27 17.18
C LYS A 34 3.68 -0.12 15.85
N LEU A 35 4.24 -0.62 14.75
CA LEU A 35 3.62 -0.56 13.45
C LEU A 35 2.45 -1.55 13.36
N GLU A 36 2.63 -2.76 13.88
CA GLU A 36 1.61 -3.79 14.03
C GLU A 36 0.42 -3.28 14.85
N ASP A 37 0.67 -2.72 16.04
CA ASP A 37 -0.36 -2.14 16.91
C ASP A 37 -1.18 -1.06 16.18
N LYS A 38 -0.51 -0.21 15.40
CA LYS A 38 -1.18 0.81 14.58
C LYS A 38 -2.05 0.18 13.50
N GLY A 39 -1.55 -0.84 12.82
CA GLY A 39 -2.29 -1.57 11.78
C GLY A 39 -3.56 -2.21 12.34
N LEU A 40 -3.44 -2.99 13.42
CA LEU A 40 -4.57 -3.64 14.08
C LEU A 40 -5.56 -2.62 14.65
N SER A 41 -5.07 -1.53 15.25
CA SER A 41 -5.92 -0.44 15.76
C SER A 41 -6.69 0.26 14.63
N ALA A 42 -6.06 0.49 13.48
CA ALA A 42 -6.72 1.10 12.33
C ALA A 42 -7.86 0.22 11.79
N ILE A 43 -7.64 -1.09 11.66
CA ILE A 43 -8.68 -2.05 11.25
C ILE A 43 -9.86 -2.00 12.23
N TYR A 44 -9.57 -2.00 13.54
CA TYR A 44 -10.60 -1.91 14.57
C TYR A 44 -11.42 -0.61 14.47
N LYS A 45 -10.74 0.54 14.34
CA LYS A 45 -11.41 1.85 14.26
C LYS A 45 -12.22 2.04 12.98
N LEU A 46 -11.72 1.52 11.86
CA LEU A 46 -12.48 1.50 10.61
C LEU A 46 -13.80 0.75 10.78
N LYS A 47 -13.78 -0.42 11.43
CA LYS A 47 -14.99 -1.23 11.65
C LYS A 47 -15.98 -0.61 12.64
N GLN A 48 -15.48 0.06 13.68
CA GLN A 48 -16.35 0.57 14.75
C GLN A 48 -16.96 1.93 14.43
N ASN A 49 -16.12 2.84 13.90
CA ASN A 49 -16.46 4.25 13.81
C ASN A 49 -16.29 4.81 12.40
N GLU A 50 -16.02 3.95 11.40
CA GLU A 50 -15.76 4.35 10.01
C GLU A 50 -14.63 5.40 9.90
N ASP A 51 -13.59 5.26 10.73
CA ASP A 51 -12.45 6.19 10.78
C ASP A 51 -11.51 5.99 9.58
N VAL A 52 -11.99 6.43 8.40
CA VAL A 52 -11.32 6.27 7.11
C VAL A 52 -10.02 7.07 7.03
N ASP A 53 -9.96 8.24 7.65
CA ASP A 53 -8.79 9.11 7.57
C ASP A 53 -7.61 8.53 8.36
N ASN A 54 -7.86 8.04 9.59
CA ASN A 54 -6.84 7.32 10.34
C ASN A 54 -6.38 6.06 9.60
N PHE A 55 -7.33 5.33 9.00
CA PHE A 55 -7.02 4.13 8.25
C PHE A 55 -6.10 4.40 7.04
N LYS A 56 -6.37 5.46 6.27
CA LYS A 56 -5.52 5.88 5.14
C LYS A 56 -4.12 6.29 5.59
N GLU A 57 -4.02 7.01 6.71
CA GLU A 57 -2.73 7.40 7.27
C GLU A 57 -1.90 6.17 7.64
N VAL A 58 -2.50 5.20 8.32
CA VAL A 58 -1.83 3.95 8.69
C VAL A 58 -1.46 3.12 7.47
N LEU A 59 -2.34 2.96 6.49
CA LEU A 59 -2.01 2.26 5.24
C LEU A 59 -0.80 2.89 4.54
N LYS A 60 -0.73 4.23 4.51
CA LYS A 60 0.44 4.94 3.97
C LYS A 60 1.72 4.67 4.76
N LEU A 61 1.65 4.52 6.08
CA LEU A 61 2.80 4.11 6.90
C LEU A 61 3.28 2.70 6.52
N PHE A 62 2.37 1.76 6.26
CA PHE A 62 2.75 0.43 5.77
C PHE A 62 3.36 0.50 4.37
N GLU A 63 2.79 1.28 3.44
CA GLU A 63 3.37 1.49 2.11
C GLU A 63 4.80 2.05 2.17
N GLN A 64 5.07 2.97 3.11
CA GLN A 64 6.40 3.54 3.33
C GLN A 64 7.41 2.53 3.91
N ASN A 65 6.93 1.57 4.69
CA ASN A 65 7.78 0.57 5.36
C ASN A 65 7.86 -0.76 4.60
N LYS A 66 7.13 -0.92 3.49
CA LYS A 66 7.03 -2.21 2.78
C LYS A 66 8.37 -2.84 2.38
N ASN A 67 9.38 -2.04 2.06
CA ASN A 67 10.70 -2.56 1.68
C ASN A 67 11.51 -3.03 2.89
N ASN A 68 11.26 -2.45 4.06
CA ASN A 68 11.95 -2.77 5.32
C ASN A 68 11.50 -4.13 5.89
N TYR A 69 10.26 -4.52 5.61
CA TYR A 69 9.64 -5.75 6.11
C TYR A 69 9.29 -6.73 4.98
N GLN A 70 9.92 -6.55 3.81
CA GLN A 70 9.65 -7.37 2.64
C GLN A 70 9.91 -8.86 2.92
N GLY A 71 8.93 -9.72 2.59
CA GLY A 71 9.01 -11.16 2.83
C GLY A 71 8.86 -11.57 4.30
N GLN A 72 8.63 -10.64 5.22
CA GLN A 72 8.26 -10.98 6.60
C GLN A 72 6.77 -11.33 6.66
N LYS A 73 6.49 -12.58 7.07
CA LYS A 73 5.14 -13.16 7.03
C LYS A 73 4.09 -12.29 7.73
N GLU A 74 4.36 -11.86 8.96
CA GLU A 74 3.41 -11.08 9.78
C GLU A 74 3.12 -9.70 9.16
N PHE A 75 4.15 -9.05 8.59
CA PHE A 75 3.97 -7.79 7.88
C PHE A 75 3.14 -7.96 6.61
N GLU A 76 3.45 -8.96 5.78
CA GLU A 76 2.76 -9.20 4.51
C GLU A 76 1.30 -9.61 4.76
N GLU A 77 1.02 -10.38 5.80
CA GLU A 77 -0.33 -10.71 6.27
C GLU A 77 -1.12 -9.44 6.64
N LEU A 78 -0.59 -8.63 7.56
CA LEU A 78 -1.28 -7.43 8.03
C LEU A 78 -1.42 -6.37 6.93
N PHE A 79 -0.40 -6.21 6.08
CA PHE A 79 -0.46 -5.28 4.96
C PHE A 79 -1.48 -5.73 3.90
N SER A 80 -1.59 -7.03 3.64
CA SER A 80 -2.67 -7.61 2.83
C SER A 80 -4.04 -7.31 3.41
N GLU A 81 -4.24 -7.54 4.71
CA GLU A 81 -5.53 -7.25 5.34
C GLU A 81 -5.88 -5.76 5.24
N LEU A 82 -4.94 -4.86 5.55
CA LEU A 82 -5.15 -3.42 5.44
C LEU A 82 -5.54 -3.01 4.01
N THR A 83 -4.84 -3.53 3.01
CA THR A 83 -5.10 -3.23 1.59
C THR A 83 -6.45 -3.78 1.15
N ARG A 84 -6.83 -4.96 1.64
CA ARG A 84 -8.13 -5.57 1.39
C ARG A 84 -9.27 -4.72 1.94
N ARG A 85 -9.18 -4.32 3.20
CA ARG A 85 -10.14 -3.42 3.86
C ARG A 85 -10.25 -2.08 3.12
N TYR A 86 -9.12 -1.48 2.74
CA TYR A 86 -9.13 -0.24 1.96
C TYR A 86 -9.92 -0.40 0.66
N SER A 87 -9.67 -1.49 -0.06
CA SER A 87 -10.27 -1.74 -1.37
C SER A 87 -11.77 -2.00 -1.27
N GLN A 88 -12.22 -2.72 -0.23
CA GLN A 88 -13.62 -3.05 0.00
C GLN A 88 -14.42 -1.93 0.65
N ASP A 89 -13.90 -1.40 1.76
CA ASP A 89 -14.67 -0.58 2.70
C ASP A 89 -14.49 0.91 2.41
N VAL A 90 -13.45 1.30 1.67
CA VAL A 90 -13.18 2.71 1.35
C VAL A 90 -13.35 2.97 -0.15
N LEU A 91 -12.63 2.23 -0.99
CA LEU A 91 -12.62 2.50 -2.43
C LEU A 91 -13.92 2.03 -3.10
N ALA A 92 -14.38 0.81 -2.85
CA ALA A 92 -15.57 0.30 -3.53
C ALA A 92 -16.85 1.12 -3.23
N LEU A 93 -16.95 1.70 -2.03
CA LEU A 93 -18.08 2.56 -1.64
C LEU A 93 -18.12 3.90 -2.42
N SER A 94 -17.00 4.31 -3.02
CA SER A 94 -16.93 5.55 -3.82
C SER A 94 -17.43 5.41 -5.26
N GLY A 95 -17.98 4.26 -5.64
CA GLY A 95 -18.53 3.99 -6.97
C GLY A 95 -17.50 3.43 -7.96
N GLU A 96 -17.80 3.47 -9.26
CA GLU A 96 -17.04 2.73 -10.28
C GLU A 96 -15.55 3.08 -10.35
N PRO A 97 -15.12 4.37 -10.34
CA PRO A 97 -13.70 4.70 -10.29
C PRO A 97 -13.02 4.14 -9.04
N GLY A 98 -13.76 4.02 -7.94
CA GLY A 98 -13.31 3.42 -6.70
C GLY A 98 -13.14 1.91 -6.80
N VAL A 99 -14.12 1.21 -7.37
CA VAL A 99 -14.04 -0.25 -7.57
C VAL A 99 -12.82 -0.61 -8.44
N ARG A 100 -12.56 0.15 -9.52
CA ARG A 100 -11.37 -0.05 -10.38
C ARG A 100 -10.07 0.13 -9.60
N LYS A 101 -9.92 1.24 -8.86
CA LYS A 101 -8.75 1.49 -8.00
C LYS A 101 -8.57 0.43 -6.91
N GLY A 102 -9.67 -0.07 -6.35
CA GLY A 102 -9.63 -1.14 -5.35
C GLY A 102 -9.07 -2.43 -5.95
N ILE A 103 -9.49 -2.78 -7.17
CA ILE A 103 -8.93 -3.94 -7.90
C ILE A 103 -7.43 -3.75 -8.16
N GLU A 104 -7.00 -2.57 -8.61
CA GLU A 104 -5.58 -2.27 -8.84
C GLU A 104 -4.74 -2.49 -7.57
N LYS A 105 -5.21 -1.98 -6.42
CA LYS A 105 -4.53 -2.17 -5.14
C LYS A 105 -4.47 -3.62 -4.68
N LEU A 106 -5.51 -4.40 -4.96
CA LEU A 106 -5.51 -5.84 -4.66
C LEU A 106 -4.58 -6.63 -5.57
N GLU A 107 -4.45 -6.25 -6.84
CA GLU A 107 -3.52 -6.89 -7.78
C GLU A 107 -2.06 -6.57 -7.39
N GLU A 108 -1.78 -5.35 -6.95
CA GLU A 108 -0.46 -4.96 -6.41
C GLU A 108 -0.06 -5.86 -5.22
N ILE A 109 -0.96 -6.10 -4.27
CA ILE A 109 -0.63 -6.96 -3.13
C ILE A 109 -0.61 -8.45 -3.50
N GLN A 110 -1.48 -8.91 -4.40
CA GLN A 110 -1.46 -10.29 -4.88
C GLN A 110 -0.11 -10.63 -5.52
N GLN A 111 0.39 -9.78 -6.41
CA GLN A 111 1.70 -9.96 -7.04
C GLN A 111 2.82 -9.95 -6.00
N ARG A 112 2.73 -9.05 -5.01
CA ARG A 112 3.73 -8.97 -3.94
C ARG A 112 3.82 -10.26 -3.11
N LEU A 113 2.68 -10.89 -2.81
CA LEU A 113 2.66 -12.17 -2.11
C LEU A 113 3.27 -13.28 -2.98
N ASP A 114 2.95 -13.31 -4.27
CA ASP A 114 3.50 -14.26 -5.25
C ASP A 114 5.03 -14.13 -5.38
N ASP A 115 5.54 -12.90 -5.38
CA ASP A 115 6.97 -12.61 -5.54
C ASP A 115 7.82 -13.04 -4.33
N HIS A 116 7.23 -13.11 -3.13
CA HIS A 116 7.96 -13.33 -1.87
C HIS A 116 7.74 -14.72 -1.26
N PHE A 117 6.68 -15.41 -1.65
CA PHE A 117 6.31 -16.69 -1.09
C PHE A 117 6.00 -17.67 -2.20
N ASP A 118 6.47 -18.90 -2.05
CA ASP A 118 6.07 -20.00 -2.93
C ASP A 118 4.67 -20.49 -2.55
N ILE A 119 3.65 -19.75 -3.00
CA ILE A 119 2.26 -19.93 -2.58
C ILE A 119 1.76 -21.37 -2.84
N GLU A 120 2.22 -22.01 -3.92
CA GLU A 120 1.80 -23.36 -4.30
C GLU A 120 2.36 -24.44 -3.38
N SER A 121 3.50 -24.21 -2.73
CA SER A 121 4.11 -25.17 -1.81
C SER A 121 3.72 -24.95 -0.35
N LEU A 122 3.07 -23.83 -0.03
CA LEU A 122 2.58 -23.57 1.32
C LEU A 122 1.41 -24.51 1.69
N PRO A 123 1.34 -24.95 2.96
CA PRO A 123 0.17 -25.66 3.48
C PRO A 123 -1.12 -24.86 3.28
N GLU A 124 -2.24 -25.55 3.11
CA GLU A 124 -3.53 -24.89 2.89
C GLU A 124 -4.01 -24.07 4.11
N ASP A 125 -3.61 -24.45 5.32
CA ASP A 125 -3.86 -23.69 6.54
C ASP A 125 -2.82 -22.58 6.80
N ASP A 126 -1.84 -22.41 5.90
CA ASP A 126 -0.91 -21.29 5.98
C ASP A 126 -1.64 -19.97 5.76
N LYS A 127 -1.40 -19.03 6.67
CA LYS A 127 -2.03 -17.71 6.62
C LYS A 127 -1.73 -16.93 5.33
N ILE A 128 -0.53 -17.04 4.78
CA ILE A 128 -0.18 -16.35 3.52
C ILE A 128 -0.94 -17.00 2.35
N ALA A 129 -1.02 -18.32 2.33
CA ALA A 129 -1.80 -19.04 1.31
C ALA A 129 -3.28 -18.66 1.38
N GLN A 130 -3.83 -18.52 2.59
CA GLN A 130 -5.21 -18.05 2.79
C GLN A 130 -5.41 -16.59 2.38
N GLU A 131 -4.51 -15.69 2.76
CA GLU A 131 -4.59 -14.28 2.33
C GLU A 131 -4.53 -14.15 0.81
N TYR A 132 -3.65 -14.90 0.14
CA TYR A 132 -3.60 -14.93 -1.32
C TYR A 132 -4.93 -15.39 -1.93
N LYS A 133 -5.54 -16.47 -1.40
CA LYS A 133 -6.85 -16.97 -1.83
C LYS A 133 -7.95 -15.92 -1.62
N ASP A 134 -7.96 -15.24 -0.47
CA ASP A 134 -8.93 -14.21 -0.12
C ASP A 134 -8.83 -12.99 -1.05
N VAL A 135 -7.62 -12.50 -1.32
CA VAL A 135 -7.35 -11.41 -2.26
C VAL A 135 -7.82 -11.80 -3.66
N THR A 136 -7.47 -13.00 -4.12
CA THR A 136 -7.89 -13.54 -5.43
C THR A 136 -9.42 -13.57 -5.58
N ALA A 137 -10.10 -14.10 -4.56
CA ALA A 137 -11.56 -14.20 -4.55
C ALA A 137 -12.23 -12.82 -4.57
N LEU A 138 -11.65 -11.86 -3.84
CA LEU A 138 -12.15 -10.50 -3.82
C LEU A 138 -12.00 -9.78 -5.17
N ILE A 139 -10.83 -9.85 -5.80
CA ILE A 139 -10.60 -9.29 -7.14
C ILE A 139 -11.67 -9.80 -8.10
N LYS A 140 -11.92 -11.12 -8.09
CA LYS A 140 -12.95 -11.75 -8.93
C LYS A 140 -14.35 -11.19 -8.65
N ARG A 141 -14.72 -11.03 -7.38
CA ARG A 141 -16.01 -10.45 -6.97
C ARG A 141 -16.16 -9.00 -7.44
N MET A 142 -15.15 -8.17 -7.23
CA MET A 142 -15.18 -6.75 -7.63
C MET A 142 -15.26 -6.60 -9.15
N ARG A 143 -14.48 -7.38 -9.92
CA ARG A 143 -14.56 -7.42 -11.39
C ARG A 143 -15.94 -7.85 -11.89
N THR A 144 -16.60 -8.77 -11.20
CA THR A 144 -17.98 -9.19 -11.53
C THR A 144 -18.95 -8.04 -11.32
N SER A 145 -18.84 -7.30 -10.21
CA SER A 145 -19.65 -6.11 -9.94
C SER A 145 -19.53 -5.04 -11.02
N LEU A 146 -18.31 -4.78 -11.52
CA LEU A 146 -18.09 -3.85 -12.63
C LEU A 146 -18.81 -4.25 -13.92
N LYS A 147 -18.84 -5.55 -14.24
CA LYS A 147 -19.48 -6.04 -15.47
C LYS A 147 -21.00 -6.01 -15.40
N SER A 148 -21.59 -6.16 -14.22
CA SER A 148 -23.05 -6.12 -14.05
C SER A 148 -23.63 -4.71 -14.06
N ASN A 149 -22.80 -3.68 -13.86
CA ASN A 149 -23.20 -2.27 -13.81
C ASN A 149 -22.93 -1.50 -15.11
N ASN A 150 -22.36 -2.16 -16.13
CA ASN A 150 -22.16 -1.64 -17.50
C ASN A 150 -23.16 -2.28 -18.45
#